data_AF-A0A5C7YYU0-F1
#
_entry.id   AF-A0A5C7YYU0-F1
#
_cell.length_a   1.000
_cell.length_b   1.000
_cell.length_c   1.000
_cell.angle_alpha   90.00
_cell.angle_beta   90.00
_cell.angle_gamma   90.00
#
_symmetry.space_group_name_H-M   'P 1'
#
loop_
_entity.id
_entity.type
_entity.pdbx_description
1 polymer ?
#
loop_
_entity_poly.entity_id
_entity_poly.type
_entity_poly.pdbx_seq_one_letter_code
_entity_poly.pdbx_strand_id
1 'polypeptide(L)'
;MKLLVNIFLFIFITFLSTPTLIGIVDEEADTSYFYTMCEEEENHAPFNEIKTVPTTNDSVIHFAFGELTKFDALMEQDLLSFDNLAHQIFSPPPNLI
;
A
#
# COMPACT_ATOMS: atom_id res chain seq x y z
N MET A 1 -32.67 7.17 8.06
CA MET A 1 -31.59 6.29 7.56
C MET A 1 -30.92 6.84 6.31
N LYS A 2 -31.63 7.13 5.21
CA LYS A 2 -31.03 7.72 4.00
C LYS A 2 -30.27 9.05 4.22
N LEU A 3 -30.80 9.94 5.05
CA LEU A 3 -30.14 11.21 5.36
C LEU A 3 -28.77 11.00 6.04
N LEU A 4 -28.72 10.15 7.07
CA LEU A 4 -27.48 9.83 7.78
C LEU A 4 -26.45 9.14 6.88
N VAL A 5 -26.90 8.19 6.04
CA VAL A 5 -26.04 7.54 5.04
C VAL A 5 -25.49 8.57 4.05
N ASN A 6 -26.32 9.51 3.59
CA ASN A 6 -25.89 10.56 2.66
C ASN A 6 -24.88 11.52 3.31
N ILE A 7 -25.05 11.87 4.59
CA ILE A 7 -24.07 12.68 5.34
C ILE A 7 -22.74 11.94 5.42
N PHE A 8 -22.78 10.66 5.80
CA PHE A 8 -21.56 9.87 5.94
C PHE A 8 -20.84 9.69 4.60
N LEU A 9 -21.60 9.40 3.54
CA LEU A 9 -21.09 9.31 2.18
C LEU A 9 -20.48 10.63 1.71
N PHE A 10 -21.12 11.76 2.02
CA PHE A 10 -20.59 13.07 1.69
C PHE A 10 -19.25 13.31 2.37
N ILE A 11 -19.17 13.11 3.69
CA ILE A 11 -17.93 13.27 4.46
C ILE A 11 -16.83 12.37 3.88
N PHE A 12 -17.15 11.11 3.60
CA PHE A 12 -16.22 10.14 3.06
C PHE A 12 -15.64 10.57 1.71
N ILE A 13 -16.49 10.97 0.75
CA ILE A 13 -16.04 11.42 -0.58
C ILE A 13 -15.22 12.72 -0.47
N THR A 14 -15.66 13.66 0.37
CA THR A 14 -14.89 14.90 0.58
C THR A 14 -13.52 14.60 1.18
N PHE A 15 -13.44 13.76 2.21
CA PHE A 15 -12.17 13.40 2.84
C PHE A 15 -11.19 12.74 1.84
N LEU A 16 -11.69 11.81 1.02
CA LEU A 16 -10.86 11.07 0.06
C LEU A 16 -10.36 11.94 -1.10
N SER A 17 -11.15 12.94 -1.53
CA SER A 17 -10.79 13.87 -2.61
C SER A 17 -10.00 15.09 -2.16
N THR A 18 -9.97 15.38 -0.85
CA THR A 18 -9.33 16.58 -0.28
C THR A 18 -7.84 16.72 -0.65
N PRO A 19 -6.95 15.73 -0.42
CA PRO A 19 -5.54 15.89 -0.75
C PRO A 19 -5.30 16.08 -2.25
N THR A 20 -6.10 15.44 -3.10
CA THR A 20 -6.01 15.58 -4.56
C THR A 20 -6.45 16.98 -5.03
N LEU A 21 -7.55 17.52 -4.48
CA LEU A 21 -8.00 18.87 -4.83
C LEU A 21 -7.02 19.94 -4.36
N ILE A 22 -6.45 19.77 -3.16
CA ILE A 22 -5.46 20.68 -2.61
C ILE A 22 -4.19 20.66 -3.45
N GLY A 23 -3.67 19.47 -3.80
CA GLY A 23 -2.49 19.34 -4.65
C GLY A 23 -2.64 19.91 -6.07
N ILE A 24 -3.87 20.02 -6.59
CA ILE A 24 -4.14 20.71 -7.87
C ILE A 24 -4.09 22.24 -7.70
N VAL A 25 -4.54 22.76 -6.56
CA VAL A 25 -4.59 24.20 -6.30
C VAL A 25 -3.22 24.73 -5.88
N ASP A 26 -2.51 23.97 -5.05
CA ASP A 26 -1.22 24.32 -4.47
C ASP A 26 -0.36 23.06 -4.32
N GLU A 27 0.68 22.97 -5.14
CA GLU A 27 1.62 21.83 -5.17
C GLU A 27 2.49 21.77 -3.91
N GLU A 28 2.69 22.91 -3.22
CA GLU A 28 3.53 23.00 -2.01
C GLU A 28 2.71 22.82 -0.72
N ALA A 29 1.39 22.68 -0.82
CA ALA A 29 0.53 22.50 0.33
C ALA A 29 0.79 21.14 1.03
N ASP A 30 0.98 21.19 2.34
CA ASP A 30 1.23 19.99 3.14
C ASP A 30 -0.04 19.13 3.28
N THR A 31 -0.07 18.01 2.56
CA THR A 31 -1.13 16.99 2.64
C THR A 31 -0.70 15.75 3.40
N SER A 32 0.47 15.74 4.07
CA SER A 32 1.04 14.56 4.74
C SER A 32 0.07 13.90 5.72
N TYR A 33 -0.69 14.70 6.48
CA TYR A 33 -1.67 14.22 7.46
C TYR A 33 -2.77 13.32 6.85
N PHE A 34 -3.16 13.53 5.59
CA PHE A 34 -4.15 12.69 4.91
C PHE A 34 -3.59 11.32 4.51
N TYR A 35 -2.27 11.22 4.32
CA TYR A 35 -1.60 9.99 3.92
C TYR A 35 -1.02 9.20 5.10
N THR A 36 -0.51 9.87 6.14
CA THR A 36 0.02 9.20 7.34
C THR A 36 -1.01 8.31 8.03
N MET A 37 -2.28 8.71 8.05
CA MET A 37 -3.37 7.91 8.63
C MET A 37 -3.72 6.67 7.79
N CYS A 38 -3.34 6.63 6.50
CA CYS A 38 -3.55 5.50 5.62
C CYS A 38 -2.37 4.51 5.64
N GLU A 39 -1.15 4.98 5.92
CA GLU A 39 0.07 4.16 5.98
C GLU A 39 0.30 3.46 7.34
N GLU A 40 -0.46 3.80 8.38
CA GLU A 40 -0.30 3.15 9.70
C GLU A 40 -0.65 1.65 9.68
N GLU A 41 -1.42 1.17 8.70
CA GLU A 41 -1.70 -0.26 8.51
C GLU A 41 -0.49 -1.05 7.95
N GLU A 42 0.48 -0.38 7.31
CA GLU A 42 1.69 -1.04 6.78
C GLU A 42 2.84 -1.10 7.81
N ASN A 43 2.93 -0.13 8.73
CA ASN A 43 4.04 -0.03 9.70
C ASN A 43 3.83 -0.81 11.00
N HIS A 44 2.64 -1.36 11.21
CA HIS A 44 2.37 -2.26 12.33
C HIS A 44 2.19 -3.66 11.78
N ALA A 45 3.27 -4.45 11.70
CA ALA A 45 3.14 -5.89 11.50
C ALA A 45 2.11 -6.43 12.50
N PRO A 46 0.89 -6.85 12.07
CA PRO A 46 -0.21 -7.11 13.00
C PRO A 46 -0.05 -8.46 13.72
N PHE A 47 1.04 -9.16 13.46
CA PHE A 47 1.38 -10.44 14.07
C PHE A 47 2.89 -10.48 14.33
N ASN A 48 3.27 -10.82 15.56
CA ASN A 48 4.54 -11.52 15.75
C ASN A 48 4.46 -12.76 14.86
N GLU A 49 5.39 -12.94 13.92
CA GLU A 49 5.49 -14.15 13.10
C GLU A 49 5.43 -15.39 13.99
N ILE A 50 4.26 -16.01 14.09
CA ILE A 50 4.14 -17.30 14.75
C ILE A 50 4.77 -18.27 13.75
N LYS A 51 5.98 -18.75 14.07
CA LYS A 51 6.62 -19.87 13.38
C LYS A 51 5.81 -21.14 13.64
N THR A 52 4.62 -21.26 13.07
CA THR A 52 3.87 -22.51 13.09
C THR A 52 4.47 -23.43 12.04
N VAL A 53 5.12 -24.49 12.51
CA VAL A 53 5.48 -25.64 11.70
C VAL A 53 4.21 -26.16 11.02
N PRO A 54 4.17 -26.39 9.69
CA PRO A 54 2.97 -26.88 9.02
C PRO A 54 2.70 -28.31 9.49
N THR A 55 1.72 -28.48 10.37
CA THR A 55 1.09 -29.78 10.59
C THR A 55 0.10 -29.98 9.45
N THR A 56 0.51 -30.83 8.51
CA THR A 56 -0.25 -31.32 7.36
C THR A 56 -1.75 -31.44 7.66
N ASN A 57 -2.54 -30.52 7.10
CA ASN A 57 -3.94 -30.75 6.73
C ASN A 57 -4.33 -29.64 5.76
N ASP A 58 -3.83 -29.78 4.53
CA ASP A 58 -4.16 -28.92 3.40
C ASP A 58 -5.62 -29.15 3.00
N SER A 59 -6.55 -28.43 3.64
CA SER A 59 -7.82 -28.11 3.00
C SER A 59 -7.54 -27.01 1.98
N VAL A 60 -7.06 -27.43 0.81
CA VAL A 60 -6.78 -26.58 -0.34
C VAL A 60 -8.05 -25.81 -0.71
N ILE A 61 -8.09 -24.53 -0.37
CA ILE A 61 -9.09 -23.59 -0.88
C ILE A 61 -8.79 -23.45 -2.36
N HIS A 62 -9.55 -24.14 -3.19
CA HIS A 62 -9.39 -24.16 -4.64
C HIS A 62 -9.92 -22.84 -5.22
N PHE A 63 -9.12 -21.78 -5.22
CA PHE A 63 -9.41 -20.57 -5.98
C PHE A 63 -9.23 -20.90 -7.46
N ALA A 64 -10.33 -21.15 -8.17
CA ALA A 64 -10.30 -21.38 -9.60
C ALA A 64 -9.96 -20.07 -10.31
N PHE A 65 -8.66 -19.86 -10.57
CA PHE A 65 -8.19 -18.81 -11.46
C PHE A 65 -8.58 -19.23 -12.89
N GLY A 66 -9.62 -18.60 -13.44
CA GLY A 66 -9.96 -18.75 -14.86
C GLY A 66 -8.73 -18.40 -15.71
N GLU A 67 -8.47 -19.22 -16.74
CA GLU A 67 -7.30 -19.17 -17.63
C GLU A 67 -6.71 -17.76 -17.81
N LEU A 68 -5.61 -17.47 -17.09
CA LEU A 68 -4.70 -16.40 -17.49
C LEU A 68 -3.97 -16.87 -18.72
N THR A 69 -4.46 -16.46 -19.88
CA THR A 69 -3.71 -16.53 -21.13
C THR A 69 -2.33 -15.91 -20.91
N LYS A 70 -1.28 -16.71 -21.15
CA LYS A 70 0.14 -16.37 -21.03
C LYS A 70 0.43 -14.91 -21.41
N PHE A 71 0.74 -14.09 -20.40
CA PHE A 71 1.37 -12.80 -20.62
C PHE A 71 2.89 -13.03 -20.73
N ASP A 72 3.32 -13.45 -21.92
CA ASP A 72 4.74 -13.60 -22.25
C ASP A 72 5.28 -12.23 -22.68
N ALA A 73 5.55 -11.39 -21.69
CA ALA A 73 6.22 -10.11 -21.88
C ALA A 73 7.47 -10.10 -21.01
N LEU A 74 8.57 -10.63 -21.58
CA LEU A 74 9.97 -10.34 -21.26
C LEU A 74 10.20 -9.52 -19.98
N MET A 75 10.13 -10.18 -18.83
CA MET A 75 10.36 -9.60 -17.50
C MET A 75 11.59 -10.25 -16.84
N GLU A 76 12.60 -10.62 -17.61
CA GLU A 76 13.82 -11.26 -17.07
C GLU A 76 14.96 -10.27 -16.80
N GLN A 77 14.97 -9.10 -17.45
CA GLN A 77 16.06 -8.13 -17.29
C GLN A 77 15.95 -7.26 -16.03
N ASP A 78 14.73 -6.86 -15.63
CA ASP A 78 14.56 -5.97 -14.48
C ASP A 78 14.70 -6.70 -13.14
N LEU A 79 14.27 -7.96 -13.05
CA LEU A 79 14.29 -8.70 -11.78
C LEU A 79 15.71 -9.00 -11.25
N LEU A 80 16.71 -9.10 -12.13
CA LEU A 80 18.10 -9.36 -11.73
C LEU A 80 18.84 -8.10 -11.21
N SER A 81 18.26 -6.91 -11.40
CA SER A 81 18.92 -5.65 -11.04
C SER A 81 18.61 -5.17 -9.60
N PHE A 82 17.72 -5.85 -8.88
CA PHE A 82 17.20 -5.39 -7.59
C PHE A 82 17.78 -6.10 -6.35
N ASP A 83 18.87 -6.86 -6.49
CA ASP A 83 19.45 -7.64 -5.38
C ASP A 83 19.98 -6.81 -4.20
N ASN A 84 20.08 -5.49 -4.30
CA ASN A 84 20.56 -4.63 -3.20
C ASN A 84 19.88 -3.25 -3.15
N LEU A 85 18.55 -3.23 -3.08
CA LEU A 85 17.78 -2.00 -2.82
C LEU A 85 17.93 -1.49 -1.37
N ALA A 86 18.36 -2.34 -0.44
CA ALA A 86 18.50 -2.01 0.98
C ALA A 86 19.43 -0.80 1.19
N HIS A 87 20.44 -0.59 0.33
CA HIS A 87 21.34 0.55 0.47
C HIS A 87 20.78 1.86 -0.12
N GLN A 88 19.77 1.79 -0.99
CA GLN A 88 19.12 2.95 -1.62
C GLN A 88 17.98 3.55 -0.79
N ILE A 89 17.41 2.78 0.15
CA ILE A 89 16.33 3.25 1.04
C ILE A 89 16.83 4.12 2.21
N PHE A 90 18.13 4.16 2.46
CA PHE A 90 18.70 4.98 3.53
C PHE A 90 19.23 6.31 2.96
N SER A 91 18.61 7.40 3.37
CA SER A 91 19.15 8.74 3.13
C SER A 91 20.49 8.91 3.87
N PRO A 92 21.48 9.61 3.27
CA PRO A 92 22.72 9.91 3.97
C PRO A 92 22.46 10.72 5.25
N PRO A 93 23.31 10.59 6.29
CA PRO A 93 23.16 11.34 7.52
C PRO A 93 23.21 12.85 7.24
N PRO A 94 22.38 13.66 7.93
CA PRO A 94 22.38 15.11 7.76
C PRO A 94 23.73 15.71 8.17
N ASN A 95 24.19 16.73 7.42
CA ASN A 95 25.40 17.46 7.76
C ASN A 95 25.24 18.15 9.12
N LEU A 96 26.14 17.86 10.05
CA LEU A 96 26.24 18.58 11.32
C LEU A 96 26.83 19.96 11.04
N ILE A 97 25.98 20.99 11.04
CA ILE A 97 26.38 22.40 11.10
C ILE A 97 26.60 22.77 12.57
#